data_AF-A0A3G4WAJ1-F1
#
_entry.id   AF-A0A3G4WAJ1-F1
#
_cell.length_a   1.000
_cell.length_b   1.000
_cell.length_c   1.000
_cell.angle_alpha   90.00
_cell.angle_beta   90.00
_cell.angle_gamma   90.00
#
_symmetry.space_group_name_H-M   'P 1'
#
loop_
_entity.id
_entity.type
_entity.pdbx_description
1 polymer ?
#
loop_
_entity_poly.entity_id
_entity_poly.type
_entity_poly.pdbx_seq_one_letter_code
_entity_poly.pdbx_strand_id
1 'polypeptide(L)'
;MSDSQLAAPSDLRGDIRYRDDGKYTMYGISLRWQIGENAPDQGAWPPPGDWEEGNAPYPRLYEVWIDGELRQTVFLHWSPWNWMQSNSHWVDLGDEEPAGQLHVKIRAKAGDQFTPFTNVVTIGSGRTGSEKWAARQPRQKAPEATQADPRHGTANHPRSRAGAAIRDQDPSPICVEALRLNTSADWHEVVPGAARMLADYPWNDAQKYLEYRKFFEEGTLASAGSPAFRGLDLAPDDTLGDWPLTELDSSAPTQTFTYDYMAYHWGESWSHRWFITRPDWNPSDGLSWKDLEPIPFLVEVHGAPQEEGSASWEFASLPRRTGRAAIVDIWGGHGGPDTPNGENGGKTGEFFLSTCDVMLR
;
A
#
# COMPACT_ATOMS: atom_id res chain seq x y z
N MET A 1 -28.25 10.67 20.87
CA MET A 1 -27.22 9.76 20.34
C MET A 1 -25.99 10.05 21.15
N SER A 2 -25.51 9.09 21.96
CA SER A 2 -24.34 9.33 22.80
C SER A 2 -23.13 9.50 21.89
N ASP A 3 -22.39 10.59 22.05
CA ASP A 3 -21.01 10.70 21.57
C ASP A 3 -20.20 9.58 22.24
N SER A 4 -20.16 8.40 21.63
CA SER A 4 -19.15 7.40 21.99
C SER A 4 -17.83 8.01 21.55
N GLN A 5 -17.10 8.54 22.51
CA GLN A 5 -15.76 9.07 22.29
C GLN A 5 -14.92 7.94 21.69
N LEU A 6 -14.52 8.09 20.42
CA LEU A 6 -13.68 7.10 19.72
C LEU A 6 -12.46 6.78 20.58
N ALA A 7 -12.16 5.50 20.72
CA ALA A 7 -11.06 5.06 21.57
C ALA A 7 -9.73 5.63 21.06
N ALA A 8 -8.90 6.15 21.96
CA ALA A 8 -7.53 6.53 21.62
C ALA A 8 -6.61 5.30 21.67
N PRO A 9 -5.71 5.12 20.70
CA PRO A 9 -4.72 4.05 20.78
C PRO A 9 -3.81 4.27 21.99
N SER A 10 -3.40 3.18 22.64
CA SER A 10 -2.45 3.18 23.76
C SER A 10 -1.67 1.84 23.80
N ASP A 11 -0.75 1.65 24.76
CA ASP A 11 0.08 0.44 24.88
C ASP A 11 0.65 -0.03 23.53
N LEU A 12 1.29 0.89 22.80
CA LEU A 12 1.95 0.57 21.54
C LEU A 12 3.12 -0.37 21.84
N ARG A 13 3.17 -1.47 21.09
CA ARG A 13 4.25 -2.46 21.07
C ARG A 13 4.72 -2.60 19.63
N GLY A 14 6.02 -2.84 19.45
CA GLY A 14 6.58 -3.04 18.13
C GLY A 14 7.96 -3.67 18.16
N ASP A 15 8.28 -4.39 17.11
CA ASP A 15 9.56 -5.05 16.92
C ASP A 15 9.91 -5.20 15.42
N ILE A 16 11.22 -5.26 15.13
CA ILE A 16 11.68 -5.54 13.76
C ILE A 16 11.44 -7.01 13.46
N ARG A 17 10.82 -7.22 12.31
CA ARG A 17 10.54 -8.52 11.73
C ARG A 17 11.04 -8.55 10.30
N TYR A 18 11.16 -9.75 9.75
CA TYR A 18 11.40 -9.93 8.31
C TYR A 18 10.35 -10.84 7.70
N ARG A 19 10.11 -10.68 6.39
CA ARG A 19 9.36 -11.61 5.56
C ARG A 19 10.16 -11.89 4.29
N ASP A 20 9.88 -13.02 3.65
CA ASP A 20 10.54 -13.38 2.40
C ASP A 20 9.58 -13.06 1.25
N ASP A 21 9.93 -12.09 0.41
CA ASP A 21 9.19 -11.75 -0.82
C ASP A 21 9.91 -12.39 -2.01
N GLY A 22 9.58 -13.66 -2.26
CA GLY A 22 10.32 -14.52 -3.19
C GLY A 22 11.80 -14.64 -2.82
N LYS A 23 12.68 -14.04 -3.63
CA LYS A 23 14.13 -14.02 -3.42
C LYS A 23 14.63 -12.89 -2.50
N TYR A 24 13.75 -11.95 -2.14
CA TYR A 24 14.10 -10.78 -1.33
C TYR A 24 13.73 -11.01 0.13
N THR A 25 14.60 -10.61 1.05
CA THR A 25 14.25 -10.51 2.46
C THR A 25 13.82 -9.08 2.74
N MET A 26 12.56 -8.89 3.13
CA MET A 26 11.98 -7.59 3.43
C MET A 26 11.88 -7.40 4.93
N TYR A 27 12.44 -6.31 5.44
CA TYR A 27 12.35 -5.92 6.84
C TYR A 27 11.18 -4.96 7.05
N GLY A 28 10.64 -4.99 8.26
CA GLY A 28 9.60 -4.06 8.65
C GLY A 28 9.33 -4.04 10.14
N ILE A 29 8.50 -3.10 10.54
CA ILE A 29 8.05 -2.93 11.92
C ILE A 29 6.68 -3.58 12.05
N SER A 30 6.60 -4.60 12.90
CA SER A 30 5.32 -5.20 13.28
C SER A 30 4.74 -4.44 14.48
N LEU A 31 3.75 -3.58 14.26
CA LEU A 31 3.11 -2.78 15.29
C LEU A 31 1.83 -3.42 15.81
N ARG A 32 1.59 -3.27 17.12
CA ARG A 32 0.34 -3.62 17.80
C ARG A 32 0.03 -2.63 18.90
N TRP A 33 -1.24 -2.37 19.17
CA TRP A 33 -1.65 -1.42 20.22
C TRP A 33 -2.96 -1.83 20.91
N GLN A 34 -3.25 -1.21 22.04
CA GLN A 34 -4.56 -1.24 22.68
C GLN A 34 -5.51 -0.29 21.96
N ILE A 35 -6.72 -0.77 21.62
CA ILE A 35 -7.82 0.07 21.14
C ILE A 35 -9.16 -0.44 21.67
N GLY A 36 -9.93 0.39 22.37
CA GLY A 36 -11.12 -0.06 23.10
C GLY A 36 -10.78 -1.19 24.07
N GLU A 37 -11.50 -2.32 24.01
CA GLU A 37 -11.15 -3.56 24.73
C GLU A 37 -10.21 -4.50 23.95
N ASN A 38 -9.81 -4.17 22.72
CA ASN A 38 -8.88 -4.98 21.93
C ASN A 38 -7.42 -4.72 22.30
N ALA A 39 -6.88 -5.58 23.16
CA ALA A 39 -5.50 -5.52 23.63
C ALA A 39 -4.46 -5.97 22.58
N PRO A 40 -3.21 -5.47 22.62
CA PRO A 40 -2.16 -5.85 21.67
C PRO A 40 -1.78 -7.35 21.73
N ASP A 41 -2.09 -8.02 22.84
CA ASP A 41 -1.94 -9.45 23.06
C ASP A 41 -3.27 -10.22 23.11
N GLN A 42 -4.39 -9.58 22.74
CA GLN A 42 -5.71 -10.21 22.65
C GLN A 42 -5.61 -11.52 21.86
N GLY A 43 -6.15 -12.63 22.37
CA GLY A 43 -6.11 -13.92 21.68
C GLY A 43 -7.00 -13.98 20.43
N ALA A 44 -7.02 -15.15 19.78
CA ALA A 44 -7.97 -15.45 18.70
C ALA A 44 -9.38 -15.82 19.19
N TRP A 45 -9.57 -15.93 20.52
CA TRP A 45 -10.87 -16.13 21.17
C TRP A 45 -10.76 -15.87 22.69
N PRO A 46 -11.79 -15.32 23.37
CA PRO A 46 -12.99 -14.71 22.79
C PRO A 46 -12.69 -13.38 22.06
N PRO A 47 -13.64 -12.83 21.29
CA PRO A 47 -13.55 -11.46 20.79
C PRO A 47 -13.44 -10.44 21.95
N PRO A 48 -12.89 -9.24 21.72
CA PRO A 48 -13.04 -8.10 22.62
C PRO A 48 -14.52 -7.87 22.97
N GLY A 49 -14.83 -7.46 24.19
CA GLY A 49 -16.21 -7.31 24.64
C GLY A 49 -16.97 -6.21 23.91
N ASP A 50 -16.27 -5.23 23.34
CA ASP A 50 -16.79 -4.12 22.55
C ASP A 50 -16.66 -4.32 21.03
N TRP A 51 -16.33 -5.51 20.54
CA TRP A 51 -16.07 -5.76 19.11
C TRP A 51 -17.25 -5.48 18.17
N GLU A 52 -18.48 -5.67 18.65
CA GLU A 52 -19.73 -5.36 17.93
C GLU A 52 -19.75 -5.84 16.46
N GLU A 53 -19.31 -7.08 16.20
CA GLU A 53 -19.27 -7.66 14.85
C GLU A 53 -18.59 -6.75 13.80
N GLY A 54 -17.48 -6.11 14.21
CA GLY A 54 -16.70 -5.20 13.36
C GLY A 54 -17.16 -3.75 13.37
N ASN A 55 -18.26 -3.44 14.05
CA ASN A 55 -18.76 -2.08 14.25
C ASN A 55 -18.20 -1.41 15.51
N ALA A 56 -17.23 -2.03 16.19
CA ALA A 56 -16.51 -1.43 17.29
C ALA A 56 -16.11 0.03 16.96
N PRO A 57 -16.29 0.99 17.88
CA PRO A 57 -16.03 2.41 17.66
C PRO A 57 -14.53 2.72 17.71
N TYR A 58 -13.75 1.96 16.95
CA TYR A 58 -12.32 2.11 16.81
C TYR A 58 -12.03 3.01 15.61
N PRO A 59 -11.02 3.90 15.71
CA PRO A 59 -10.62 4.74 14.60
C PRO A 59 -10.03 3.87 13.48
N ARG A 60 -10.26 4.32 12.24
CA ARG A 60 -9.78 3.68 11.01
C ARG A 60 -8.56 4.38 10.42
N LEU A 61 -8.30 5.62 10.82
CA LEU A 61 -7.22 6.43 10.26
C LEU A 61 -6.15 6.66 11.32
N TYR A 62 -4.91 6.30 11.00
CA TYR A 62 -3.76 6.41 11.89
C TYR A 62 -2.61 7.15 11.21
N GLU A 63 -1.79 7.78 12.02
CA GLU A 63 -0.48 8.28 11.63
C GLU A 63 0.60 7.45 12.34
N VAL A 64 1.60 7.01 11.57
CA VAL A 64 2.81 6.38 12.11
C VAL A 64 3.97 7.37 12.04
N TRP A 65 4.52 7.67 13.21
CA TRP A 65 5.68 8.55 13.34
C TRP A 65 6.90 7.74 13.72
N ILE A 66 8.01 7.95 12.99
CA ILE A 66 9.31 7.31 13.25
C ILE A 66 10.33 8.41 13.40
N ASP A 67 11.08 8.39 14.52
CA ASP A 67 12.13 9.35 14.85
C ASP A 67 11.69 10.83 14.77
N GLY A 68 10.43 11.06 15.14
CA GLY A 68 9.85 12.41 15.20
C GLY A 68 9.29 12.92 13.87
N GLU A 69 9.33 12.11 12.81
CA GLU A 69 8.75 12.45 11.50
C GLU A 69 7.52 11.59 11.22
N LEU A 70 6.49 12.18 10.63
CA LEU A 70 5.36 11.46 10.07
C LEU A 70 5.85 10.68 8.84
N ARG A 71 5.84 9.35 8.93
CA ARG A 71 6.31 8.48 7.86
C ARG A 71 5.19 7.84 7.05
N GLN A 72 4.01 7.70 7.64
CA GLN A 72 2.92 6.99 7.00
C GLN A 72 1.55 7.41 7.55
N THR A 73 0.61 7.67 6.63
CA THR A 73 -0.83 7.67 6.90
C THR A 73 -1.39 6.26 6.63
N VAL A 74 -2.19 5.72 7.55
CA VAL A 74 -2.75 4.37 7.45
C VAL A 74 -4.27 4.41 7.55
N PHE A 75 -4.94 3.92 6.52
CA PHE A 75 -6.36 3.59 6.51
C PHE A 75 -6.52 2.10 6.80
N LEU A 76 -6.89 1.78 8.04
CA LEU A 76 -6.99 0.43 8.55
C LEU A 76 -8.46 -0.01 8.55
N HIS A 77 -8.83 -0.83 7.57
CA HIS A 77 -10.12 -1.51 7.55
C HIS A 77 -9.97 -2.94 8.08
N TRP A 78 -11.07 -3.57 8.44
CA TRP A 78 -11.11 -4.93 8.96
C TRP A 78 -12.43 -5.59 8.64
N SER A 79 -12.43 -6.92 8.65
CA SER A 79 -13.64 -7.71 8.48
C SER A 79 -14.47 -7.76 9.79
N PRO A 80 -15.79 -8.01 9.70
CA PRO A 80 -16.68 -8.20 10.87
C PRO A 80 -16.27 -9.31 11.85
N TRP A 81 -15.51 -10.31 11.40
CA TRP A 81 -15.18 -11.50 12.16
C TRP A 81 -13.73 -11.55 12.65
N ASN A 82 -12.88 -10.59 12.27
CA ASN A 82 -11.45 -10.59 12.58
C ASN A 82 -10.98 -9.31 13.29
N TRP A 83 -11.18 -9.24 14.61
CA TRP A 83 -10.71 -8.12 15.44
C TRP A 83 -9.19 -7.99 15.50
N MET A 84 -8.44 -9.03 15.14
CA MET A 84 -6.97 -9.01 15.22
C MET A 84 -6.37 -8.01 14.22
N GLN A 85 -7.14 -7.61 13.20
CA GLN A 85 -6.76 -6.63 12.19
C GLN A 85 -6.92 -5.19 12.66
N SER A 86 -7.80 -4.92 13.64
CA SER A 86 -8.15 -3.55 14.03
C SER A 86 -7.11 -2.85 14.92
N ASN A 87 -6.10 -3.59 15.38
CA ASN A 87 -5.08 -3.08 16.29
C ASN A 87 -3.64 -3.49 15.93
N SER A 88 -3.41 -3.84 14.65
CA SER A 88 -2.09 -4.21 14.18
C SER A 88 -1.79 -3.61 12.80
N HIS A 89 -0.50 -3.36 12.55
CA HIS A 89 -0.05 -2.81 11.28
C HIS A 89 1.40 -3.19 10.98
N TRP A 90 1.73 -3.34 9.71
CA TRP A 90 3.08 -3.58 9.22
C TRP A 90 3.61 -2.35 8.51
N VAL A 91 4.77 -1.85 8.94
CA VAL A 91 5.49 -0.76 8.28
C VAL A 91 6.69 -1.33 7.52
N ASP A 92 6.69 -1.21 6.19
CA ASP A 92 7.81 -1.66 5.34
C ASP A 92 9.06 -0.81 5.61
N LEU A 93 10.23 -1.44 5.79
CA LEU A 93 11.54 -0.75 5.93
C LEU A 93 12.50 -1.01 4.77
N GLY A 94 12.14 -1.89 3.83
CA GLY A 94 12.95 -2.22 2.66
C GLY A 94 13.67 -3.56 2.77
N ASP A 95 14.60 -3.80 1.85
CA ASP A 95 15.40 -5.02 1.72
C ASP A 95 16.76 -4.93 2.43
N GLU A 96 17.02 -3.83 3.13
CA GLU A 96 18.20 -3.62 3.96
C GLU A 96 17.87 -3.82 5.44
N GLU A 97 18.72 -4.54 6.17
CA GLU A 97 18.54 -4.73 7.60
C GLU A 97 18.60 -3.36 8.31
N PRO A 98 17.56 -2.96 9.07
CA PRO A 98 17.53 -1.67 9.72
C PRO A 98 18.69 -1.51 10.70
N ALA A 99 19.51 -0.48 10.50
CA ALA A 99 20.60 -0.15 11.41
C ALA A 99 20.14 0.83 12.50
N GLY A 100 20.56 0.58 13.74
CA GLY A 100 20.35 1.49 14.86
C GLY A 100 19.01 1.32 15.57
N GLN A 101 18.60 2.36 16.30
CA GLN A 101 17.36 2.38 17.06
C GLN A 101 16.34 3.30 16.39
N LEU A 102 15.11 2.83 16.26
CA LEU A 102 13.98 3.60 15.75
C LEU A 102 13.02 3.92 16.89
N HIS A 103 12.51 5.15 16.93
CA HIS A 103 11.52 5.57 17.92
C HIS A 103 10.16 5.73 17.27
N VAL A 104 9.24 4.81 17.57
CA VAL A 104 7.92 4.75 16.94
C VAL A 104 6.84 5.21 17.91
N LYS A 105 5.93 6.05 17.43
CA LYS A 105 4.68 6.38 18.12
C LYS A 105 3.56 6.51 17.08
N ILE A 106 2.33 6.25 17.50
CA ILE A 106 1.15 6.43 16.64
C ILE A 106 0.15 7.36 17.29
N ARG A 107 -0.75 7.90 16.48
CA ARG A 107 -2.00 8.53 16.91
C ARG A 107 -3.08 8.25 15.89
N ALA A 108 -4.33 8.32 16.30
CA ALA A 108 -5.46 8.07 15.42
C ALA A 108 -6.24 9.35 15.15
N LYS A 109 -6.96 9.39 14.04
CA LYS A 109 -7.96 10.42 13.79
C LYS A 109 -9.29 10.00 14.41
N ALA A 110 -9.85 10.87 15.26
CA ALA A 110 -11.13 10.72 15.91
C ALA A 110 -12.00 11.94 15.58
N GLY A 111 -12.98 11.76 14.69
CA GLY A 111 -13.70 12.89 14.10
C GLY A 111 -12.73 13.80 13.32
N ASP A 112 -12.74 15.10 13.63
CA ASP A 112 -11.86 16.09 12.98
C ASP A 112 -10.54 16.34 13.71
N GLN A 113 -10.27 15.61 14.80
CA GLN A 113 -9.08 15.80 15.63
C GLN A 113 -8.24 14.54 15.70
N PHE A 114 -6.93 14.73 15.91
CA PHE A 114 -6.06 13.63 16.25
C PHE A 114 -6.10 13.38 17.77
N THR A 115 -6.09 12.10 18.15
CA THR A 115 -5.88 11.69 19.54
C THR A 115 -4.49 12.12 20.02
N PRO A 116 -4.24 12.16 21.34
CA PRO A 116 -2.89 12.13 21.86
C PRO A 116 -2.08 10.96 21.26
N PHE A 117 -0.76 11.13 21.21
CA PHE A 117 0.14 10.04 20.84
C PHE A 117 0.12 8.92 21.89
N THR A 118 0.37 7.70 21.42
CA THR A 118 0.73 6.57 22.28
C THR A 118 2.05 6.82 23.03
N ASN A 119 2.43 5.88 23.90
CA ASN A 119 3.83 5.74 24.30
C ASN A 119 4.76 5.62 23.08
N VAL A 120 6.02 6.04 23.26
CA VAL A 120 7.09 5.83 22.28
C VAL A 120 7.68 4.44 22.49
N VAL A 121 7.78 3.65 21.43
CA VAL A 121 8.47 2.36 21.41
C VAL A 121 9.86 2.57 20.82
N THR A 122 10.90 2.13 21.54
CA THR A 122 12.27 2.07 21.01
C THR A 122 12.51 0.68 20.44
N ILE A 123 12.73 0.60 19.14
CA ILE A 123 12.88 -0.64 18.38
C ILE A 123 14.35 -0.76 17.93
N GLY A 124 14.88 -1.99 17.85
CA GLY A 124 16.28 -2.25 17.44
C GLY A 124 17.28 -2.32 18.59
N SER A 125 16.84 -2.19 19.84
CA SER A 125 17.67 -2.29 21.04
C SER A 125 17.90 -3.75 21.47
N GLY A 126 18.80 -4.47 20.78
CA GLY A 126 19.51 -5.61 21.39
C GLY A 126 18.94 -7.01 21.21
N ARG A 127 18.20 -7.30 20.13
CA ARG A 127 18.02 -8.70 19.66
C ARG A 127 18.95 -8.98 18.50
N THR A 128 19.86 -9.94 18.68
CA THR A 128 20.55 -10.61 17.57
C THR A 128 19.53 -11.39 16.75
N GLY A 129 19.20 -10.89 15.57
CA GLY A 129 18.29 -11.53 14.61
C GLY A 129 16.86 -11.00 14.72
N SER A 130 16.37 -10.43 13.62
CA SER A 130 14.94 -10.22 13.40
C SER A 130 14.25 -11.58 13.35
N GLU A 131 13.02 -11.67 13.86
CA GLU A 131 12.20 -12.88 13.75
C GLU A 131 11.38 -12.82 12.46
N LYS A 132 11.06 -13.98 11.88
CA LYS A 132 10.15 -14.03 10.73
C LYS A 132 8.77 -13.53 11.16
N TRP A 133 8.17 -12.69 10.33
CA TRP A 133 6.81 -12.22 10.50
C TRP A 133 5.83 -13.36 10.25
N ALA A 134 4.70 -13.31 10.96
CA ALA A 134 3.61 -14.26 10.78
C ALA A 134 2.28 -13.53 10.93
N ALA A 135 1.40 -13.69 9.93
CA ALA A 135 0.03 -13.24 10.05
C ALA A 135 -0.69 -13.94 11.19
N ARG A 136 -1.43 -13.16 11.98
CA ARG A 136 -2.33 -13.67 13.00
C ARG A 136 -3.60 -14.16 12.34
N GLN A 137 -3.96 -15.43 12.57
CA GLN A 137 -5.15 -16.03 11.97
C GLN A 137 -6.31 -16.06 12.98
N PRO A 138 -7.53 -15.69 12.57
CA PRO A 138 -8.71 -15.86 13.39
C PRO A 138 -9.01 -17.35 13.61
N ARG A 139 -9.75 -17.65 14.68
CA ARG A 139 -10.15 -19.03 15.00
C ARG A 139 -11.08 -19.63 13.92
N GLN A 140 -11.90 -18.80 13.30
CA GLN A 140 -12.80 -19.19 12.21
C GLN A 140 -12.21 -18.73 10.88
N LYS A 141 -12.29 -19.60 9.86
CA LYS A 141 -11.87 -19.23 8.50
C LYS A 141 -12.80 -18.14 7.99
N ALA A 142 -12.24 -17.17 7.26
CA ALA A 142 -13.03 -16.20 6.52
C ALA A 142 -14.02 -16.95 5.59
N PRO A 143 -15.24 -16.41 5.39
CA PRO A 143 -16.16 -16.94 4.38
C PRO A 143 -15.48 -17.01 3.02
N GLU A 144 -15.81 -18.03 2.22
CA GLU A 144 -15.30 -18.10 0.85
C GLU A 144 -15.91 -16.97 0.02
N ALA A 145 -15.06 -16.19 -0.63
CA ALA A 145 -15.50 -15.19 -1.59
C ALA A 145 -16.22 -15.91 -2.75
N THR A 146 -17.52 -15.68 -2.86
CA THR A 146 -18.31 -16.21 -3.96
C THR A 146 -18.15 -15.28 -5.14
N GLN A 147 -17.32 -15.71 -6.10
CA GLN A 147 -17.10 -15.11 -7.43
C GLN A 147 -15.95 -14.10 -7.49
N ALA A 148 -15.01 -14.35 -8.41
CA ALA A 148 -13.96 -13.42 -8.78
C ALA A 148 -14.47 -12.59 -9.95
N ASP A 149 -15.05 -11.43 -9.66
CA ASP A 149 -15.34 -10.45 -10.69
C ASP A 149 -14.02 -9.90 -11.27
N PRO A 150 -14.02 -9.43 -12.54
CA PRO A 150 -12.86 -8.82 -13.16
C PRO A 150 -12.36 -7.64 -12.29
N ARG A 151 -11.03 -7.42 -12.09
CA ARG A 151 -10.44 -6.32 -11.26
C ARG A 151 -9.66 -5.29 -12.06
N HIS A 152 -9.94 -4.00 -11.86
CA HIS A 152 -9.54 -2.99 -12.83
C HIS A 152 -9.50 -1.60 -12.21
N GLY A 153 -8.42 -0.85 -12.41
CA GLY A 153 -8.41 0.59 -12.16
C GLY A 153 -7.02 1.23 -12.29
N THR A 154 -6.95 2.53 -12.05
CA THR A 154 -5.68 3.27 -11.98
C THR A 154 -5.83 4.52 -11.11
N ALA A 155 -4.71 5.04 -10.59
CA ALA A 155 -4.69 6.32 -9.90
C ALA A 155 -5.16 7.46 -10.82
N ASN A 156 -6.12 8.24 -10.33
CA ASN A 156 -6.73 9.35 -11.05
C ASN A 156 -6.19 10.70 -10.59
N HIS A 157 -5.99 10.89 -9.29
CA HIS A 157 -5.28 12.05 -8.75
C HIS A 157 -4.23 11.62 -7.71
N PRO A 158 -2.94 11.94 -7.91
CA PRO A 158 -2.37 12.50 -9.13
C PRO A 158 -2.57 11.56 -10.33
N ARG A 159 -2.66 12.12 -11.53
CA ARG A 159 -2.96 11.35 -12.74
C ARG A 159 -1.81 10.39 -13.06
N SER A 160 -2.14 9.11 -13.23
CA SER A 160 -1.17 8.08 -13.62
C SER A 160 -0.71 8.18 -15.07
N ARG A 161 0.45 7.61 -15.40
CA ARG A 161 0.97 7.45 -16.78
C ARG A 161 0.01 6.67 -17.67
N ALA A 162 -0.61 5.61 -17.15
CA ALA A 162 -1.63 4.85 -17.87
C ALA A 162 -2.90 5.71 -18.11
N GLY A 163 -3.32 6.48 -17.11
CA GLY A 163 -4.37 7.49 -17.27
C GLY A 163 -4.03 8.52 -18.35
N ALA A 164 -2.82 9.08 -18.32
CA ALA A 164 -2.38 10.10 -19.27
C ALA A 164 -2.21 9.55 -20.70
N ALA A 165 -1.41 8.50 -20.90
CA ALA A 165 -1.06 8.02 -22.24
C ALA A 165 -2.15 7.16 -22.89
N ILE A 166 -2.87 6.35 -22.11
CA ILE A 166 -3.78 5.34 -22.64
C ILE A 166 -5.24 5.80 -22.53
N ARG A 167 -5.70 6.20 -21.33
CA ARG A 167 -7.10 6.62 -21.11
C ARG A 167 -7.40 7.97 -21.77
N ASP A 168 -6.56 8.96 -21.50
CA ASP A 168 -6.78 10.35 -21.90
C ASP A 168 -6.11 10.69 -23.24
N GLN A 169 -5.18 9.85 -23.70
CA GLN A 169 -4.37 10.06 -24.91
C GLN A 169 -3.73 11.45 -24.98
N ASP A 170 -3.06 11.83 -23.89
CA ASP A 170 -2.35 13.11 -23.76
C ASP A 170 -1.37 13.30 -24.95
N PRO A 171 -1.38 14.47 -25.61
CA PRO A 171 -0.62 14.67 -26.85
C PRO A 171 0.88 14.91 -26.63
N SER A 172 1.37 14.89 -25.39
CA SER A 172 2.80 15.00 -25.09
C SER A 172 3.60 13.90 -25.84
N PRO A 173 4.80 14.22 -26.37
CA PRO A 173 5.53 13.28 -27.23
C PRO A 173 5.84 11.95 -26.53
N ILE A 174 6.16 11.98 -25.23
CA ILE A 174 6.38 10.76 -24.43
C ILE A 174 5.12 9.88 -24.32
N CYS A 175 3.92 10.46 -24.15
CA CYS A 175 2.68 9.70 -24.09
C CYS A 175 2.35 9.05 -25.44
N VAL A 176 2.58 9.77 -26.54
CA VAL A 176 2.40 9.25 -27.91
C VAL A 176 3.36 8.08 -28.17
N GLU A 177 4.63 8.22 -27.79
CA GLU A 177 5.62 7.16 -27.95
C GLU A 177 5.33 5.96 -27.04
N ALA A 178 4.90 6.20 -25.80
CA ALA A 178 4.47 5.15 -24.89
C ALA A 178 3.35 4.31 -25.49
N LEU A 179 2.30 4.95 -26.01
CA LEU A 179 1.18 4.26 -26.66
C LEU A 179 1.63 3.48 -27.90
N ARG A 180 2.58 4.02 -28.69
CA ARG A 180 3.16 3.33 -29.85
C ARG A 180 3.94 2.07 -29.46
N LEU A 181 4.62 2.10 -28.32
CA LEU A 181 5.45 0.99 -27.83
C LEU A 181 4.64 -0.09 -27.13
N ASN A 182 3.53 0.28 -26.49
CA ASN A 182 2.63 -0.64 -25.81
C ASN A 182 1.96 -1.60 -26.81
N THR A 183 1.63 -2.80 -26.33
CA THR A 183 0.80 -3.75 -27.07
C THR A 183 -0.58 -3.93 -26.44
N SER A 184 -0.80 -3.41 -25.23
CA SER A 184 -2.13 -3.27 -24.62
C SER A 184 -2.52 -1.79 -24.55
N ALA A 185 -3.82 -1.53 -24.63
CA ALA A 185 -4.43 -0.21 -24.43
C ALA A 185 -5.37 -0.20 -23.20
N ASP A 186 -5.16 -1.13 -22.28
CA ASP A 186 -6.01 -1.31 -21.08
C ASP A 186 -5.44 -0.47 -19.94
N TRP A 187 -5.85 0.80 -19.88
CA TRP A 187 -5.34 1.77 -18.90
C TRP A 187 -5.56 1.36 -17.44
N HIS A 188 -6.51 0.46 -17.19
CA HIS A 188 -6.93 -0.02 -15.87
C HIS A 188 -6.34 -1.40 -15.51
N GLU A 189 -5.40 -1.93 -16.31
CA GLU A 189 -4.81 -3.28 -16.14
C GLU A 189 -3.29 -3.28 -16.26
N VAL A 190 -2.60 -2.25 -15.75
CA VAL A 190 -1.13 -2.30 -15.65
C VAL A 190 -0.73 -3.31 -14.56
N VAL A 191 -0.59 -4.57 -14.98
CA VAL A 191 -0.31 -5.74 -14.14
C VAL A 191 0.88 -6.53 -14.69
N PRO A 192 1.57 -7.37 -13.89
CA PRO A 192 2.70 -8.17 -14.36
C PRO A 192 2.41 -9.14 -15.51
N GLY A 193 1.14 -9.50 -15.70
CA GLY A 193 0.67 -10.45 -16.69
C GLY A 193 0.55 -11.88 -16.16
N ALA A 194 -0.45 -12.62 -16.67
CA ALA A 194 -0.82 -13.94 -16.15
C ALA A 194 0.33 -14.95 -16.14
N ALA A 195 1.17 -14.97 -17.18
CA ALA A 195 2.29 -15.91 -17.25
C ALA A 195 3.32 -15.69 -16.12
N ARG A 196 3.63 -14.42 -15.79
CA ARG A 196 4.56 -14.09 -14.69
C ARG A 196 3.92 -14.39 -13.34
N MET A 197 2.66 -14.01 -13.15
CA MET A 197 1.93 -14.31 -11.92
C MET A 197 1.77 -15.81 -11.70
N LEU A 198 1.61 -16.63 -12.74
CA LEU A 198 1.54 -18.10 -12.62
C LEU A 198 2.91 -18.74 -12.31
N ALA A 199 4.00 -18.11 -12.75
CA ALA A 199 5.36 -18.60 -12.51
C ALA A 199 5.83 -18.30 -11.08
N ASP A 200 5.38 -17.20 -10.50
CA ASP A 200 5.68 -16.79 -9.13
C ASP A 200 4.47 -16.02 -8.58
N TYR A 201 3.80 -16.52 -7.53
CA TYR A 201 2.52 -15.97 -7.07
C TYR A 201 2.69 -14.66 -6.32
N PRO A 202 2.09 -13.53 -6.74
CA PRO A 202 2.17 -12.30 -5.97
C PRO A 202 1.45 -12.41 -4.61
N TRP A 203 0.46 -13.28 -4.42
CA TRP A 203 -0.16 -13.47 -3.11
C TRP A 203 0.51 -14.60 -2.34
N ASN A 204 0.80 -14.39 -1.06
CA ASN A 204 1.20 -15.44 -0.13
C ASN A 204 0.03 -15.81 0.78
N ASP A 205 -0.68 -16.89 0.48
CA ASP A 205 -1.87 -17.28 1.24
C ASP A 205 -1.57 -17.71 2.68
N ALA A 206 -0.42 -18.34 2.92
CA ALA A 206 -0.04 -18.78 4.26
C ALA A 206 0.22 -17.59 5.20
N GLN A 207 0.77 -16.51 4.66
CA GLN A 207 1.15 -15.33 5.40
C GLN A 207 0.18 -14.15 5.20
N LYS A 208 -0.82 -14.28 4.33
CA LYS A 208 -1.84 -13.26 4.03
C LYS A 208 -1.25 -11.88 3.67
N TYR A 209 -0.27 -11.85 2.75
CA TYR A 209 0.25 -10.59 2.21
C TYR A 209 0.60 -10.69 0.72
N LEU A 210 0.72 -9.52 0.11
CA LEU A 210 1.12 -9.33 -1.28
C LEU A 210 2.66 -9.19 -1.38
N GLU A 211 3.27 -10.13 -2.07
CA GLU A 211 4.68 -10.25 -2.46
C GLU A 211 4.93 -9.53 -3.82
N TYR A 212 4.72 -8.21 -3.85
CA TYR A 212 4.87 -7.43 -5.08
C TYR A 212 6.33 -7.15 -5.43
N ARG A 213 7.26 -7.11 -4.44
CA ARG A 213 8.63 -6.64 -4.66
C ARG A 213 9.37 -7.49 -5.68
N LYS A 214 9.10 -8.79 -5.68
CA LYS A 214 9.75 -9.77 -6.57
C LYS A 214 9.46 -9.59 -8.06
N PHE A 215 8.45 -8.79 -8.42
CA PHE A 215 8.09 -8.53 -9.80
C PHE A 215 8.83 -7.35 -10.43
N PHE A 216 9.55 -6.56 -9.63
CA PHE A 216 10.25 -5.38 -10.11
C PHE A 216 11.74 -5.65 -10.25
N GLU A 217 12.18 -5.72 -11.50
CA GLU A 217 13.57 -5.84 -11.89
C GLU A 217 13.93 -4.66 -12.80
N GLU A 218 15.12 -4.07 -12.58
CA GLU A 218 15.64 -2.99 -13.41
C GLU A 218 14.67 -1.78 -13.51
N GLY A 219 14.62 -1.11 -14.66
CA GLY A 219 13.78 0.07 -14.93
C GLY A 219 12.37 -0.26 -15.44
N THR A 220 11.80 -1.40 -15.04
CA THR A 220 10.47 -1.86 -15.51
C THR A 220 9.35 -1.62 -14.48
N LEU A 221 9.54 -0.61 -13.62
CA LEU A 221 8.59 -0.36 -12.53
C LEU A 221 7.22 0.06 -13.07
N ALA A 222 7.17 1.03 -13.98
CA ALA A 222 5.94 1.67 -14.43
C ALA A 222 5.04 0.76 -15.28
N SER A 223 5.62 -0.26 -15.91
CA SER A 223 4.89 -1.32 -16.62
C SER A 223 4.52 -2.53 -15.75
N ALA A 224 4.85 -2.52 -14.46
CA ALA A 224 4.84 -3.69 -13.59
C ALA A 224 5.67 -4.89 -14.12
N GLY A 225 6.69 -4.61 -14.92
CA GLY A 225 7.50 -5.61 -15.63
C GLY A 225 6.74 -6.33 -16.76
N SER A 226 5.63 -5.77 -17.23
CA SER A 226 4.83 -6.33 -18.32
C SER A 226 5.28 -5.75 -19.67
N PRO A 227 5.73 -6.60 -20.62
CA PRO A 227 6.08 -6.14 -21.97
C PRO A 227 4.94 -5.43 -22.70
N ALA A 228 3.69 -5.72 -22.32
CA ALA A 228 2.51 -5.11 -22.94
C ALA A 228 2.38 -3.61 -22.63
N PHE A 229 2.99 -3.15 -21.53
CA PHE A 229 2.96 -1.77 -21.05
C PHE A 229 4.35 -1.10 -21.04
N ARG A 230 5.34 -1.66 -21.75
CA ARG A 230 6.74 -1.18 -21.75
C ARG A 230 6.92 0.29 -22.10
N GLY A 231 5.97 0.90 -22.82
CA GLY A 231 5.99 2.32 -23.12
C GLY A 231 5.81 3.20 -21.89
N LEU A 232 5.20 2.69 -20.82
CA LEU A 232 5.08 3.41 -19.55
C LEU A 232 6.41 3.56 -18.82
N ASP A 233 7.42 2.74 -19.17
CA ASP A 233 8.77 2.79 -18.59
C ASP A 233 9.70 3.83 -19.25
N LEU A 234 9.21 4.58 -20.26
CA LEU A 234 10.02 5.62 -20.91
C LEU A 234 10.52 6.66 -19.89
N ALA A 235 11.80 7.00 -20.00
CA ALA A 235 12.41 8.12 -19.29
C ALA A 235 12.25 9.40 -20.11
N PRO A 236 11.95 10.55 -19.49
CA PRO A 236 12.04 11.86 -20.13
C PRO A 236 13.42 12.13 -20.73
N ASP A 237 13.44 12.73 -21.92
CA ASP A 237 14.65 13.23 -22.58
C ASP A 237 14.33 14.46 -23.47
N ASP A 238 15.34 15.02 -24.13
CA ASP A 238 15.19 16.21 -24.99
C ASP A 238 14.26 16.01 -26.20
N THR A 239 13.99 14.76 -26.59
CA THR A 239 13.11 14.41 -27.71
C THR A 239 11.67 14.08 -27.30
N LEU A 240 11.50 13.33 -26.22
CA LEU A 240 10.21 12.88 -25.71
C LEU A 240 9.56 13.95 -24.80
N GLY A 241 10.38 14.79 -24.18
CA GLY A 241 9.93 15.71 -23.13
C GLY A 241 9.49 14.96 -21.87
N ASP A 242 8.82 15.70 -20.99
CA ASP A 242 8.37 15.18 -19.70
C ASP A 242 7.03 14.45 -19.80
N TRP A 243 6.85 13.47 -18.91
CA TRP A 243 5.50 12.99 -18.56
C TRP A 243 4.65 14.15 -18.01
N PRO A 244 3.34 14.20 -18.32
CA PRO A 244 2.45 15.21 -17.77
C PRO A 244 2.45 15.21 -16.23
N LEU A 245 2.69 16.38 -15.63
CA LEU A 245 2.82 16.52 -14.18
C LEU A 245 1.50 16.91 -13.52
N THR A 246 1.21 16.32 -12.36
CA THR A 246 0.23 16.85 -11.41
C THR A 246 0.93 17.70 -10.35
N GLU A 247 0.44 18.90 -10.05
CA GLU A 247 0.99 19.73 -8.99
C GLU A 247 0.43 19.31 -7.63
N LEU A 248 1.31 19.10 -6.65
CA LEU A 248 0.95 18.79 -5.27
C LEU A 248 1.59 19.83 -4.34
N ASP A 249 0.79 20.38 -3.42
CA ASP A 249 1.26 21.34 -2.43
C ASP A 249 1.82 20.59 -1.22
N SER A 250 3.14 20.57 -1.10
CA SER A 250 3.84 19.88 0.00
C SER A 250 3.73 20.64 1.33
N SER A 251 3.24 21.88 1.30
CA SER A 251 2.96 22.69 2.49
C SER A 251 1.55 22.47 3.05
N ALA A 252 0.65 21.87 2.26
CA ALA A 252 -0.71 21.58 2.68
C ALA A 252 -0.72 20.60 3.87
N PRO A 253 -1.64 20.80 4.85
CA PRO A 253 -1.76 19.87 5.98
C PRO A 253 -2.25 18.48 5.55
N THR A 254 -2.91 18.40 4.40
CA THR A 254 -3.49 17.19 3.82
C THR A 254 -3.40 17.26 2.30
N GLN A 255 -3.19 16.11 1.67
CA GLN A 255 -3.33 15.94 0.22
C GLN A 255 -4.39 14.87 -0.02
N THR A 256 -5.19 15.06 -1.07
CA THR A 256 -6.13 14.04 -1.54
C THR A 256 -5.47 13.21 -2.63
N PHE A 257 -5.64 11.90 -2.54
CA PHE A 257 -5.30 10.92 -3.58
C PHE A 257 -6.58 10.20 -4.00
N THR A 258 -6.76 9.95 -5.29
CA THR A 258 -7.96 9.24 -5.79
C THR A 258 -7.60 8.13 -6.76
N TYR A 259 -8.45 7.10 -6.76
CA TYR A 259 -8.31 5.92 -7.60
C TYR A 259 -9.63 5.68 -8.35
N ASP A 260 -9.55 5.49 -9.66
CA ASP A 260 -10.71 5.14 -10.47
C ASP A 260 -10.78 3.62 -10.58
N TYR A 261 -11.78 3.01 -9.95
CA TYR A 261 -12.07 1.59 -10.11
C TYR A 261 -13.05 1.38 -11.27
N MET A 262 -12.74 0.42 -12.13
CA MET A 262 -13.70 -0.19 -13.04
C MET A 262 -14.34 -1.44 -12.42
N ALA A 263 -13.69 -2.00 -11.40
CA ALA A 263 -14.25 -3.02 -10.52
C ALA A 263 -13.48 -3.06 -9.20
N TYR A 264 -14.13 -2.62 -8.13
CA TYR A 264 -13.54 -2.46 -6.81
C TYR A 264 -13.53 -3.76 -5.99
N HIS A 265 -12.44 -3.99 -5.26
CA HIS A 265 -12.25 -5.14 -4.38
C HIS A 265 -11.71 -4.72 -3.03
N TRP A 266 -12.24 -5.37 -2.01
CA TRP A 266 -11.93 -5.17 -0.60
C TRP A 266 -11.92 -6.52 0.11
N GLY A 267 -11.61 -6.49 1.40
CA GLY A 267 -11.51 -7.66 2.28
C GLY A 267 -10.09 -7.90 2.77
N GLU A 268 -9.92 -8.93 3.59
CA GLU A 268 -8.69 -9.20 4.36
C GLU A 268 -7.40 -9.38 3.54
N SER A 269 -7.51 -9.41 2.21
CA SER A 269 -6.40 -9.64 1.31
C SER A 269 -6.02 -8.45 0.45
N TRP A 270 -6.80 -7.37 0.44
CA TRP A 270 -6.59 -6.23 -0.46
C TRP A 270 -5.91 -5.06 0.23
N SER A 271 -5.02 -4.35 -0.47
CA SER A 271 -4.39 -3.14 0.06
C SER A 271 -3.95 -2.19 -1.05
N HIS A 272 -3.95 -0.88 -0.74
CA HIS A 272 -3.19 0.13 -1.48
C HIS A 272 -1.90 0.46 -0.74
N ARG A 273 -0.83 0.68 -1.49
CA ARG A 273 0.46 1.15 -0.96
C ARG A 273 1.04 2.20 -1.90
N TRP A 274 1.13 3.42 -1.39
CA TRP A 274 1.62 4.57 -2.13
C TRP A 274 3.04 4.91 -1.71
N PHE A 275 3.94 4.83 -2.67
CA PHE A 275 5.35 5.14 -2.55
C PHE A 275 5.66 6.44 -3.26
N ILE A 276 6.79 7.03 -2.89
CA ILE A 276 7.33 8.20 -3.55
C ILE A 276 8.81 7.97 -3.77
N THR A 277 9.33 8.52 -4.87
CA THR A 277 10.76 8.54 -5.15
C THR A 277 11.57 9.17 -4.01
N ARG A 278 12.85 8.79 -3.91
CA ARG A 278 13.84 9.42 -3.05
C ARG A 278 14.12 10.86 -3.51
N PRO A 279 14.63 11.74 -2.62
CA PRO A 279 14.90 13.14 -2.96
C PRO A 279 15.90 13.35 -4.10
N ASP A 280 16.82 12.42 -4.32
CA ASP A 280 17.91 12.47 -5.29
C ASP A 280 17.61 11.76 -6.62
N TRP A 281 16.40 11.20 -6.77
CA TRP A 281 15.98 10.59 -8.03
C TRP A 281 15.94 11.62 -9.17
N ASN A 282 16.55 11.25 -10.30
CA ASN A 282 16.56 12.04 -11.51
C ASN A 282 15.62 11.40 -12.57
N PRO A 283 14.59 12.11 -13.04
CA PRO A 283 13.66 11.59 -14.04
C PRO A 283 14.31 11.04 -15.31
N SER A 284 15.42 11.61 -15.77
CA SER A 284 16.09 11.17 -17.00
C SER A 284 16.70 9.76 -16.91
N ASP A 285 16.88 9.25 -15.70
CA ASP A 285 17.49 7.94 -15.46
C ASP A 285 16.45 6.80 -15.54
N GLY A 286 15.18 7.14 -15.77
CA GLY A 286 14.06 6.21 -15.70
C GLY A 286 13.63 5.96 -14.25
N LEU A 287 12.69 5.03 -14.07
CA LEU A 287 12.14 4.71 -12.76
C LEU A 287 12.31 3.21 -12.46
N SER A 288 13.00 2.92 -11.37
CA SER A 288 13.19 1.58 -10.82
C SER A 288 12.68 1.51 -9.38
N TRP A 289 12.55 0.29 -8.84
CA TRP A 289 12.17 0.12 -7.44
C TRP A 289 13.14 0.79 -6.46
N LYS A 290 14.44 0.80 -6.77
CA LYS A 290 15.47 1.34 -5.87
C LYS A 290 15.36 2.85 -5.69
N ASP A 291 14.71 3.51 -6.65
CA ASP A 291 14.47 4.94 -6.62
C ASP A 291 13.35 5.33 -5.66
N LEU A 292 12.57 4.37 -5.13
CA LEU A 292 11.51 4.63 -4.17
C LEU A 292 12.03 4.66 -2.73
N GLU A 293 11.41 5.51 -1.92
CA GLU A 293 11.47 5.39 -0.46
C GLU A 293 10.87 4.04 -0.05
N PRO A 294 11.51 3.29 0.86
CA PRO A 294 11.06 1.94 1.20
C PRO A 294 9.77 1.91 2.02
N ILE A 295 9.48 3.00 2.76
CA ILE A 295 8.24 3.15 3.53
C ILE A 295 7.20 3.79 2.61
N PRO A 296 6.06 3.12 2.31
CA PRO A 296 4.95 3.78 1.63
C PRO A 296 4.37 4.87 2.54
N PHE A 297 4.21 6.09 2.03
CA PHE A 297 3.74 7.23 2.81
C PHE A 297 2.23 7.19 3.08
N LEU A 298 1.48 6.43 2.27
CA LEU A 298 0.05 6.18 2.44
C LEU A 298 -0.22 4.70 2.21
N VAL A 299 -0.94 4.08 3.15
CA VAL A 299 -1.36 2.68 3.06
C VAL A 299 -2.83 2.57 3.41
N GLU A 300 -3.58 1.86 2.58
CA GLU A 300 -4.89 1.35 2.93
C GLU A 300 -4.82 -0.17 3.05
N VAL A 301 -5.36 -0.69 4.15
CA VAL A 301 -5.40 -2.12 4.44
C VAL A 301 -6.86 -2.57 4.43
N HIS A 302 -7.11 -3.64 3.67
CA HIS A 302 -8.39 -4.31 3.44
C HIS A 302 -9.45 -3.54 2.66
N GLY A 303 -9.31 -2.24 2.47
CA GLY A 303 -10.32 -1.43 1.79
C GLY A 303 -11.64 -1.30 2.57
N ALA A 304 -12.38 -0.24 2.28
CA ALA A 304 -13.71 -0.03 2.80
C ALA A 304 -14.73 -0.97 2.13
N PRO A 305 -15.77 -1.44 2.84
CA PRO A 305 -16.84 -2.23 2.21
C PRO A 305 -17.58 -1.49 1.09
N GLN A 306 -17.64 -0.15 1.17
CA GLN A 306 -18.16 0.72 0.13
C GLN A 306 -16.99 1.35 -0.63
N GLU A 307 -17.03 1.30 -1.96
CA GLU A 307 -15.99 1.82 -2.85
C GLU A 307 -15.67 3.29 -2.57
N GLU A 308 -16.67 4.12 -2.28
CA GLU A 308 -16.47 5.55 -2.01
C GLU A 308 -15.55 5.82 -0.82
N GLY A 309 -15.44 4.86 0.11
CA GLY A 309 -14.54 4.91 1.25
C GLY A 309 -13.07 4.62 0.91
N SER A 310 -12.79 4.11 -0.29
CA SER A 310 -11.47 3.71 -0.77
C SER A 310 -11.11 4.30 -2.14
N ALA A 311 -12.03 4.98 -2.82
CA ALA A 311 -11.72 5.71 -4.05
C ALA A 311 -11.00 7.04 -3.79
N SER A 312 -10.94 7.50 -2.53
CA SER A 312 -10.34 8.78 -2.15
C SER A 312 -9.73 8.73 -0.74
N TRP A 313 -8.46 9.11 -0.63
CA TRP A 313 -7.75 9.29 0.62
C TRP A 313 -7.37 10.76 0.80
N GLU A 314 -8.22 11.49 1.51
CA GLU A 314 -7.83 12.77 2.12
C GLU A 314 -6.88 12.49 3.30
N PHE A 315 -6.06 13.44 3.75
CA PHE A 315 -5.15 13.25 4.90
C PHE A 315 -3.91 12.38 4.65
N ALA A 316 -3.57 12.11 3.39
CA ALA A 316 -2.27 11.56 3.06
C ALA A 316 -1.18 12.59 3.38
N SER A 317 -0.25 12.25 4.27
CA SER A 317 0.92 13.08 4.51
C SER A 317 1.91 12.89 3.37
N LEU A 318 2.23 13.98 2.67
CA LEU A 318 3.24 13.98 1.63
C LEU A 318 4.60 14.38 2.25
N PRO A 319 5.72 13.74 1.87
CA PRO A 319 7.02 14.19 2.35
C PRO A 319 7.26 15.66 2.00
N ARG A 320 7.78 16.42 2.97
CA ARG A 320 8.03 17.87 2.84
C ARG A 320 9.29 18.11 2.00
N ARG A 321 9.16 18.01 0.69
CA ARG A 321 10.19 18.38 -0.28
C ARG A 321 9.55 18.98 -1.53
N THR A 322 10.34 19.72 -2.30
CA THR A 322 9.91 20.36 -3.54
C THR A 322 10.62 19.76 -4.75
N GLY A 323 10.09 20.03 -5.94
CA GLY A 323 10.65 19.56 -7.21
C GLY A 323 9.91 18.35 -7.79
N ARG A 324 10.49 17.78 -8.85
CA ARG A 324 9.90 16.63 -9.54
C ARG A 324 10.01 15.38 -8.68
N ALA A 325 8.95 14.57 -8.71
CA ALA A 325 8.92 13.25 -8.11
C ALA A 325 8.00 12.34 -8.92
N ALA A 326 8.19 11.03 -8.80
CA ALA A 326 7.16 10.06 -9.13
C ALA A 326 6.54 9.50 -7.84
N ILE A 327 5.23 9.30 -7.88
CA ILE A 327 4.43 8.58 -6.89
C ILE A 327 3.98 7.26 -7.53
N VAL A 328 4.09 6.16 -6.79
CA VAL A 328 3.72 4.83 -7.26
C VAL A 328 2.70 4.23 -6.32
N ASP A 329 1.52 3.88 -6.82
CA ASP A 329 0.54 3.07 -6.10
C ASP A 329 0.63 1.61 -6.55
N ILE A 330 0.51 0.72 -5.56
CA ILE A 330 0.33 -0.71 -5.75
C ILE A 330 -0.98 -1.09 -5.07
N TRP A 331 -1.96 -1.47 -5.87
CA TRP A 331 -3.23 -2.02 -5.40
C TRP A 331 -3.29 -3.51 -5.70
N GLY A 332 -3.49 -4.37 -4.71
CA GLY A 332 -3.55 -5.81 -4.98
C GLY A 332 -3.93 -6.67 -3.79
N GLY A 333 -4.11 -7.96 -4.06
CA GLY A 333 -4.53 -8.93 -3.05
C GLY A 333 -4.71 -10.37 -3.54
N HIS A 334 -5.51 -11.14 -2.79
CA HIS A 334 -5.82 -12.55 -3.10
C HIS A 334 -6.77 -12.60 -4.30
N GLY A 335 -6.20 -12.83 -5.48
CA GLY A 335 -6.85 -12.65 -6.77
C GLY A 335 -6.08 -13.19 -7.98
N GLY A 336 -6.22 -12.58 -9.15
CA GLY A 336 -5.56 -13.01 -10.38
C GLY A 336 -6.10 -14.30 -11.01
N PRO A 337 -5.32 -14.89 -11.94
CA PRO A 337 -5.58 -16.19 -12.55
C PRO A 337 -5.82 -17.31 -11.55
N ASP A 338 -6.58 -18.32 -11.97
CA ASP A 338 -6.71 -19.57 -11.22
C ASP A 338 -5.39 -20.33 -11.22
N THR A 339 -4.99 -20.82 -10.05
CA THR A 339 -3.84 -21.72 -9.93
C THR A 339 -4.18 -23.11 -10.48
N PRO A 340 -3.28 -23.80 -11.19
CA PRO A 340 -3.59 -25.06 -11.86
C PRO A 340 -4.13 -26.19 -10.97
N ASN A 341 -3.75 -26.26 -9.69
CA ASN A 341 -4.11 -27.34 -8.77
C ASN A 341 -4.82 -26.85 -7.48
N GLY A 342 -5.30 -25.61 -7.46
CA GLY A 342 -5.98 -25.02 -6.30
C GLY A 342 -5.05 -24.57 -5.15
N GLU A 343 -3.74 -24.55 -5.36
CA GLU A 343 -2.75 -24.02 -4.45
C GLU A 343 -2.95 -22.50 -4.18
N ASN A 344 -2.32 -21.97 -3.13
CA ASN A 344 -2.42 -20.54 -2.78
C ASN A 344 -3.86 -20.00 -2.61
N GLY A 345 -4.75 -20.85 -2.10
CA GLY A 345 -6.18 -20.52 -1.99
C GLY A 345 -6.90 -20.42 -3.35
N GLY A 346 -6.39 -21.11 -4.37
CA GLY A 346 -6.97 -21.21 -5.71
C GLY A 346 -6.57 -20.10 -6.68
N LYS A 347 -5.77 -19.13 -6.24
CA LYS A 347 -5.54 -17.86 -6.92
C LYS A 347 -4.07 -17.46 -6.84
N THR A 348 -3.50 -16.91 -7.92
CA THR A 348 -2.10 -16.47 -7.91
C THR A 348 -1.87 -15.27 -6.98
N GLY A 349 -2.91 -14.48 -6.74
CA GLY A 349 -2.78 -13.07 -6.41
C GLY A 349 -2.72 -12.20 -7.66
N GLU A 350 -2.99 -10.91 -7.50
CA GLU A 350 -2.64 -9.92 -8.51
C GLU A 350 -2.34 -8.57 -7.85
N PHE A 351 -1.76 -7.67 -8.64
CA PHE A 351 -1.70 -6.26 -8.31
C PHE A 351 -1.66 -5.39 -9.57
N PHE A 352 -2.14 -4.17 -9.40
CA PHE A 352 -2.19 -3.10 -10.39
C PHE A 352 -1.20 -2.02 -9.96
N LEU A 353 -0.48 -1.47 -10.92
CA LEU A 353 0.52 -0.45 -10.68
C LEU A 353 0.13 0.87 -11.35
N SER A 354 0.10 1.93 -10.56
CA SER A 354 -0.09 3.29 -11.08
C SER A 354 1.16 4.12 -10.79
N THR A 355 1.82 4.62 -11.83
CA THR A 355 2.91 5.61 -11.68
C THR A 355 2.38 6.98 -12.02
N CYS A 356 2.55 7.97 -11.15
CA CYS A 356 2.08 9.33 -11.33
C CYS A 356 3.26 10.30 -11.23
N ASP A 357 3.50 11.07 -12.29
CA ASP A 357 4.53 12.10 -12.31
C ASP A 357 3.98 13.39 -11.69
N VAL A 358 4.71 13.95 -10.72
CA VAL A 358 4.24 15.09 -9.92
C VAL A 358 5.29 16.19 -9.80
N MET A 359 4.80 17.41 -9.61
CA MET A 359 5.58 18.56 -9.19
C MET A 359 5.20 18.92 -7.77
N LEU A 360 6.13 18.71 -6.83
CA LEU A 360 5.97 19.08 -5.43
C LEU A 360 6.31 20.57 -5.25
N ARG A 361 5.38 21.34 -4.68
CA ARG A 361 5.54 22.78 -4.45
C ARG A 361 5.59 23.16 -2.98
#